data_AF-A0A7S1W5N4-F1
#
_entry.id   AF-A0A7S1W5N4-F1
#
_cell.length_a   1.000
_cell.length_b   1.000
_cell.length_c   1.000
_cell.angle_alpha   90.00
_cell.angle_beta   90.00
_cell.angle_gamma   90.00
#
_symmetry.space_group_name_H-M   'P 1'
#
loop_
_entity.id
_entity.type
_entity.pdbx_description
1 polymer ?
#
loop_
_entity_poly.entity_id
_entity_poly.type
_entity_poly.pdbx_seq_one_letter_code
_entity_poly.pdbx_strand_id
1 'polypeptide(L)'
;HGPRHFNKKGYDRHASAYKDPDALTKADLKGKAFMVTGANSGVGKEIARYLAGKGASVHMVCRSKERGEAARQELLQGSPGADLHLWLADCSLDQDVRKCWEDFSATGSRLDGLVCNAGALLSEKTVTEEGVEVTLAAHLLFGSYLFGSLAMPALRATQGRLVMMSSGGMYNTKFPSWDTACALEGSYDGQLAYAYMKRAQVLVAERWADAEPAVKVVSCHPGWADTEGVEKAYGSKKSLLEPMRTAWEGAEGICWLLTCPREEIKSGAFYLDREPQVKHMAGPFFSEGSFTKNSADEVTALMEKLDCYSSDRRPSPEALQARHAAFAAGSTSRQEGRLKPLDRPLELPRFMGQWYVISHIPSFIDKNTVNGVEKYTWDEEKQLVNVEFTYMDAERTKTSSVEQTAKMVNAQNTEWKLRVKLGPIPLSLAYLIVHCSEDYSTCIVGDPGRSLLYIMARSASIEASTLDELKNIAESAGYPRKQIKDVPQIWDTPAPGS
;
A
#
# COMPACT_ATOMS: atom_id res chain seq x y z
N HIS A 1 -2.02 12.41 -9.07
CA HIS A 1 -3.46 12.15 -9.27
C HIS A 1 -4.33 12.51 -8.07
N GLY A 2 -4.38 11.75 -6.97
CA GLY A 2 -4.85 12.21 -5.64
C GLY A 2 -6.09 13.14 -5.61
N PRO A 3 -6.06 14.26 -4.85
CA PRO A 3 -7.20 15.19 -4.71
C PRO A 3 -7.69 15.81 -6.02
N ARG A 4 -6.89 15.77 -7.10
CA ARG A 4 -7.33 16.26 -8.41
C ARG A 4 -8.40 15.37 -9.02
N HIS A 5 -8.43 14.07 -8.72
CA HIS A 5 -9.34 13.12 -9.36
C HIS A 5 -10.18 12.32 -8.36
N PHE A 6 -9.63 11.97 -7.20
CA PHE A 6 -10.26 10.97 -6.33
C PHE A 6 -11.34 11.56 -5.42
N ASN A 7 -11.32 12.86 -5.16
CA ASN A 7 -12.29 13.52 -4.30
C ASN A 7 -13.57 13.92 -5.07
N LYS A 8 -14.53 14.56 -4.40
CA LYS A 8 -15.80 15.02 -4.99
C LYS A 8 -15.61 15.98 -6.18
N LYS A 9 -14.70 16.96 -6.06
CA LYS A 9 -14.42 17.90 -7.16
C LYS A 9 -13.82 17.21 -8.39
N GLY A 10 -13.08 16.12 -8.17
CA GLY A 10 -12.60 15.25 -9.24
C GLY A 10 -13.76 14.57 -9.96
N TYR A 11 -14.65 13.91 -9.18
CA TYR A 11 -15.86 13.28 -9.70
C TYR A 11 -16.74 14.25 -10.49
N ASP A 12 -17.11 15.40 -9.91
CA ASP A 12 -18.03 16.37 -10.53
C ASP A 12 -17.54 16.82 -11.92
N ARG A 13 -16.21 16.97 -12.07
CA ARG A 13 -15.56 17.33 -13.34
C ARG A 13 -15.51 16.17 -14.34
N HIS A 14 -15.34 14.94 -13.89
CA HIS A 14 -15.39 13.79 -14.79
C HIS A 14 -16.83 13.55 -15.25
N ALA A 15 -17.79 13.60 -14.32
CA ALA A 15 -19.21 13.43 -14.59
C ALA A 15 -19.75 14.48 -15.58
N SER A 16 -19.32 15.74 -15.48
CA SER A 16 -19.70 16.78 -16.46
C SER A 16 -19.15 16.57 -17.87
N ALA A 17 -18.16 15.68 -18.02
CA ALA A 17 -17.53 15.34 -19.29
C ALA A 17 -17.98 13.98 -19.85
N TYR A 18 -18.93 13.29 -19.21
CA TYR A 18 -19.44 12.01 -19.70
C TYR A 18 -20.11 12.17 -21.07
N LYS A 19 -19.77 11.26 -22.00
CA LYS A 19 -20.31 11.27 -23.37
C LYS A 19 -21.82 10.98 -23.41
N ASP A 20 -22.29 10.06 -22.57
CA ASP A 20 -23.72 9.77 -22.36
C ASP A 20 -24.04 9.86 -20.86
N PRO A 21 -24.40 11.04 -20.33
CA PRO A 21 -24.69 11.20 -18.91
C PRO A 21 -25.89 10.34 -18.46
N ASP A 22 -26.84 10.09 -19.36
CA ASP A 22 -28.08 9.35 -19.09
C ASP A 22 -27.95 7.83 -19.24
N ALA A 23 -26.77 7.31 -19.57
CA ALA A 23 -26.54 5.87 -19.80
C ALA A 23 -27.11 4.99 -18.68
N LEU A 24 -26.86 5.37 -17.41
CA LEU A 24 -27.36 4.65 -16.25
C LEU A 24 -28.87 4.78 -16.08
N THR A 25 -29.46 5.89 -16.47
CA THR A 25 -30.92 6.11 -16.40
C THR A 25 -31.65 5.22 -17.41
N LYS A 26 -31.08 5.03 -18.60
CA LYS A 26 -31.65 4.25 -19.71
C LYS A 26 -31.48 2.73 -19.56
N ALA A 27 -30.60 2.28 -18.68
CA ALA A 27 -30.33 0.85 -18.51
C ALA A 27 -31.58 0.06 -18.06
N ASP A 28 -31.81 -1.11 -18.68
CA ASP A 28 -32.77 -2.13 -18.26
C ASP A 28 -32.02 -3.45 -18.05
N LEU A 29 -32.15 -4.01 -16.85
CA LEU A 29 -31.45 -5.22 -16.42
C LEU A 29 -32.40 -6.38 -16.12
N LYS A 30 -33.67 -6.29 -16.54
CA LYS A 30 -34.61 -7.40 -16.42
C LYS A 30 -34.05 -8.69 -17.03
N GLY A 31 -34.16 -9.76 -16.26
CA GLY A 31 -33.66 -11.08 -16.64
C GLY A 31 -32.14 -11.22 -16.62
N LYS A 32 -31.39 -10.24 -16.08
CA LYS A 32 -29.96 -10.35 -15.80
C LYS A 32 -29.72 -10.54 -14.30
N ALA A 33 -28.63 -11.20 -13.95
CA ALA A 33 -28.25 -11.49 -12.56
C ALA A 33 -26.85 -11.02 -12.23
N PHE A 34 -26.68 -10.40 -11.07
CA PHE A 34 -25.41 -9.85 -10.61
C PHE A 34 -25.12 -10.25 -9.17
N MET A 35 -23.88 -10.63 -8.90
CA MET A 35 -23.40 -10.93 -7.56
C MET A 35 -22.47 -9.83 -7.07
N VAL A 36 -22.69 -9.33 -5.85
CA VAL A 36 -21.91 -8.25 -5.25
C VAL A 36 -21.43 -8.68 -3.87
N THR A 37 -20.11 -8.72 -3.68
CA THR A 37 -19.53 -9.00 -2.35
C THR A 37 -19.44 -7.73 -1.51
N GLY A 38 -19.76 -7.84 -0.21
CA GLY A 38 -19.85 -6.67 0.68
C GLY A 38 -21.03 -5.75 0.34
N ALA A 39 -22.15 -6.32 -0.10
CA ALA A 39 -23.33 -5.58 -0.58
C ALA A 39 -24.19 -4.94 0.51
N ASN A 40 -23.80 -5.05 1.79
CA ASN A 40 -24.59 -4.55 2.92
C ASN A 40 -24.25 -3.12 3.35
N SER A 41 -23.18 -2.51 2.83
CA SER A 41 -22.81 -1.13 3.19
C SER A 41 -22.03 -0.42 2.07
N GLY A 42 -21.89 0.90 2.22
CA GLY A 42 -21.06 1.76 1.37
C GLY A 42 -21.33 1.58 -0.12
N VAL A 43 -20.24 1.52 -0.90
CA VAL A 43 -20.27 1.38 -2.36
C VAL A 43 -20.99 0.10 -2.80
N GLY A 44 -20.75 -1.03 -2.12
CA GLY A 44 -21.39 -2.31 -2.45
C GLY A 44 -22.92 -2.26 -2.33
N LYS A 45 -23.45 -1.59 -1.30
CA LYS A 45 -24.89 -1.40 -1.12
C LYS A 45 -25.50 -0.51 -2.21
N GLU A 46 -24.80 0.56 -2.61
CA GLU A 46 -25.28 1.44 -3.67
C GLU A 46 -25.25 0.78 -5.06
N ILE A 47 -24.27 -0.10 -5.32
CA ILE A 47 -24.28 -0.96 -6.51
C ILE A 47 -25.51 -1.89 -6.48
N ALA A 48 -25.75 -2.58 -5.37
CA ALA A 48 -26.91 -3.46 -5.22
C ALA A 48 -28.24 -2.71 -5.38
N ARG A 49 -28.36 -1.51 -4.78
CA ARG A 49 -29.53 -0.62 -4.92
C ARG A 49 -29.81 -0.28 -6.37
N TYR A 50 -28.78 0.15 -7.11
CA TYR A 50 -28.93 0.52 -8.51
C TYR A 50 -29.36 -0.66 -9.37
N LEU A 51 -28.68 -1.80 -9.25
CA LEU A 51 -28.98 -3.01 -10.04
C LEU A 51 -30.42 -3.49 -9.79
N ALA A 52 -30.84 -3.52 -8.52
CA ALA A 52 -32.20 -3.86 -8.11
C ALA A 52 -33.25 -2.89 -8.68
N GLY A 53 -32.99 -1.58 -8.60
CA GLY A 53 -33.85 -0.55 -9.17
C GLY A 53 -33.95 -0.60 -10.71
N LYS A 54 -33.01 -1.28 -11.38
CA LYS A 54 -33.04 -1.55 -12.83
C LYS A 54 -33.62 -2.92 -13.19
N GLY A 55 -34.19 -3.64 -12.22
CA GLY A 55 -34.89 -4.90 -12.43
C GLY A 55 -34.00 -6.13 -12.55
N ALA A 56 -32.72 -6.03 -12.16
CA ALA A 56 -31.83 -7.19 -12.09
C ALA A 56 -32.17 -8.09 -10.90
N SER A 57 -31.83 -9.37 -11.02
CA SER A 57 -31.65 -10.26 -9.87
C SER A 57 -30.31 -9.95 -9.20
N VAL A 58 -30.30 -9.65 -7.90
CA VAL A 58 -29.09 -9.26 -7.17
C VAL A 58 -28.80 -10.24 -6.06
N HIS A 59 -27.64 -10.88 -6.15
CA HIS A 59 -27.09 -11.80 -5.17
C HIS A 59 -26.12 -11.04 -4.26
N MET A 60 -26.61 -10.65 -3.08
CA MET A 60 -25.88 -9.91 -2.06
C MET A 60 -25.05 -10.88 -1.22
N VAL A 61 -23.73 -10.87 -1.38
CA VAL A 61 -22.84 -11.70 -0.54
C VAL A 61 -22.37 -10.87 0.66
N CYS A 62 -22.72 -11.30 1.87
CA CYS A 62 -22.45 -10.59 3.12
C CYS A 62 -21.88 -11.53 4.18
N ARG A 63 -20.99 -11.02 5.03
CA ARG A 63 -20.46 -11.80 6.16
C ARG A 63 -21.46 -11.94 7.31
N SER A 64 -22.10 -10.84 7.72
CA SER A 64 -23.10 -10.85 8.80
C SER A 64 -24.50 -10.97 8.23
N LYS A 65 -25.23 -11.99 8.70
CA LYS A 65 -26.62 -12.21 8.33
C LYS A 65 -27.51 -11.04 8.73
N GLU A 66 -27.34 -10.52 9.93
CA GLU A 66 -28.13 -9.43 10.48
C GLU A 66 -27.96 -8.15 9.66
N ARG A 67 -26.71 -7.77 9.38
CA ARG A 67 -26.41 -6.59 8.55
C ARG A 67 -26.84 -6.79 7.11
N GLY A 68 -26.70 -8.01 6.58
CA GLY A 68 -27.13 -8.38 5.24
C GLY A 68 -28.64 -8.27 5.07
N GLU A 69 -29.41 -8.84 5.98
CA GLU A 69 -30.88 -8.75 5.98
C GLU A 69 -31.35 -7.30 6.18
N ALA A 70 -30.74 -6.55 7.11
CA ALA A 70 -31.07 -5.14 7.30
C ALA A 70 -30.90 -4.33 6.02
N ALA A 71 -29.77 -4.51 5.31
CA ALA A 71 -29.54 -3.87 4.03
C ALA A 71 -30.55 -4.34 2.97
N ARG A 72 -30.84 -5.65 2.89
CA ARG A 72 -31.81 -6.20 1.95
C ARG A 72 -33.21 -5.60 2.17
N GLN A 73 -33.66 -5.49 3.41
CA GLN A 73 -34.94 -4.87 3.75
C GLN A 73 -34.98 -3.39 3.38
N GLU A 74 -33.91 -2.63 3.64
CA GLU A 74 -33.78 -1.23 3.20
C GLU A 74 -33.91 -1.09 1.67
N LEU A 75 -33.26 -1.98 0.91
CA LEU A 75 -33.34 -1.97 -0.55
C LEU A 75 -34.75 -2.33 -1.04
N LEU A 76 -35.41 -3.31 -0.43
CA LEU A 76 -36.80 -3.68 -0.77
C LEU A 76 -37.79 -2.55 -0.49
N GLN A 77 -37.57 -1.72 0.55
CA GLN A 77 -38.40 -0.54 0.80
C GLN A 77 -38.27 0.50 -0.32
N GLY A 78 -37.05 0.70 -0.84
CA GLY A 78 -36.80 1.62 -1.95
C GLY A 78 -37.16 1.07 -3.33
N SER A 79 -37.31 -0.25 -3.47
CA SER A 79 -37.71 -0.93 -4.72
C SER A 79 -38.58 -2.15 -4.39
N PRO A 80 -39.87 -1.93 -4.09
CA PRO A 80 -40.79 -3.02 -3.77
C PRO A 80 -40.86 -4.04 -4.91
N GLY A 81 -40.66 -5.32 -4.57
CA GLY A 81 -40.65 -6.42 -5.55
C GLY A 81 -39.31 -6.63 -6.27
N ALA A 82 -38.23 -5.95 -5.87
CA ALA A 82 -36.89 -6.26 -6.37
C ALA A 82 -36.48 -7.69 -6.02
N ASP A 83 -35.81 -8.36 -6.96
CA ASP A 83 -35.31 -9.73 -6.81
C ASP A 83 -33.95 -9.71 -6.10
N LEU A 84 -33.98 -9.82 -4.77
CA LEU A 84 -32.80 -9.71 -3.90
C LEU A 84 -32.58 -10.99 -3.09
N HIS A 85 -31.42 -11.61 -3.28
CA HIS A 85 -30.99 -12.81 -2.59
C HIS A 85 -29.83 -12.51 -1.65
N LEU A 86 -29.88 -13.00 -0.41
CA LEU A 86 -28.78 -12.89 0.54
C LEU A 86 -28.00 -14.20 0.60
N TRP A 87 -26.68 -14.11 0.44
CA TRP A 87 -25.73 -15.21 0.58
C TRP A 87 -24.72 -14.88 1.67
N LEU A 88 -24.36 -15.88 2.48
CA LEU A 88 -23.43 -15.71 3.59
C LEU A 88 -22.05 -16.23 3.21
N ALA A 89 -21.05 -15.36 3.31
CA ALA A 89 -19.65 -15.74 3.19
C ALA A 89 -18.76 -14.69 3.88
N ASP A 90 -17.84 -15.13 4.73
CA ASP A 90 -16.64 -14.37 4.99
C ASP A 90 -15.66 -14.54 3.82
N CYS A 91 -15.45 -13.48 3.04
CA CYS A 91 -14.52 -13.50 1.91
C CYS A 91 -13.05 -13.68 2.31
N SER A 92 -12.74 -13.69 3.61
CA SER A 92 -11.42 -14.07 4.14
C SER A 92 -11.26 -15.57 4.39
N LEU A 93 -12.31 -16.38 4.22
CA LEU A 93 -12.27 -17.83 4.43
C LEU A 93 -12.51 -18.59 3.13
N ASP A 94 -11.68 -19.58 2.85
CA ASP A 94 -11.73 -20.40 1.63
C ASP A 94 -13.02 -21.22 1.57
N GLN A 95 -13.35 -21.87 2.69
CA GLN A 95 -14.51 -22.74 2.80
C GLN A 95 -15.82 -21.97 2.62
N ASP A 96 -15.93 -20.78 3.19
CA ASP A 96 -17.11 -19.92 3.05
C ASP A 96 -17.33 -19.50 1.60
N VAL A 97 -16.27 -19.07 0.90
CA VAL A 97 -16.35 -18.67 -0.52
C VAL A 97 -16.78 -19.85 -1.39
N ARG A 98 -16.19 -21.03 -1.19
CA ARG A 98 -16.56 -22.24 -1.93
C ARG A 98 -17.99 -22.65 -1.66
N LYS A 99 -18.40 -22.69 -0.39
CA LYS A 99 -19.75 -23.05 0.02
C LYS A 99 -20.78 -22.08 -0.57
N CYS A 100 -20.54 -20.78 -0.46
CA CYS A 100 -21.40 -19.76 -1.05
C CYS A 100 -21.53 -19.92 -2.57
N TRP A 101 -20.43 -20.21 -3.26
CA TRP A 101 -20.48 -20.45 -4.71
C TRP A 101 -21.19 -21.76 -5.06
N GLU A 102 -20.94 -22.84 -4.33
CA GLU A 102 -21.61 -24.13 -4.51
C GLU A 102 -23.13 -23.96 -4.36
N ASP A 103 -23.56 -23.37 -3.25
CA ASP A 103 -24.97 -23.12 -2.94
C ASP A 103 -25.62 -22.23 -4.02
N PHE A 104 -24.92 -21.19 -4.50
CA PHE A 104 -25.39 -20.36 -5.63
C PHE A 104 -25.50 -21.18 -6.92
N SER A 105 -24.45 -21.90 -7.29
CA SER A 105 -24.39 -22.64 -8.56
C SER A 105 -25.44 -23.76 -8.63
N ALA A 106 -25.76 -24.39 -7.50
CA ALA A 106 -26.79 -25.43 -7.39
C ALA A 106 -28.20 -24.93 -7.75
N THR A 107 -28.45 -23.61 -7.67
CA THR A 107 -29.73 -23.03 -8.10
C THR A 107 -29.91 -23.01 -9.62
N GLY A 108 -28.85 -23.22 -10.40
CA GLY A 108 -28.87 -23.03 -11.86
C GLY A 108 -29.05 -21.57 -12.29
N SER A 109 -28.82 -20.61 -11.38
CA SER A 109 -28.96 -19.19 -11.69
C SER A 109 -27.94 -18.74 -12.74
N ARG A 110 -28.37 -17.84 -13.64
CA ARG A 110 -27.42 -17.16 -14.54
C ARG A 110 -26.54 -16.22 -13.73
N LEU A 111 -25.40 -15.80 -14.31
CA LEU A 111 -24.59 -14.73 -13.75
C LEU A 111 -24.05 -13.86 -14.88
N ASP A 112 -24.51 -12.62 -14.98
CA ASP A 112 -24.06 -11.64 -15.98
C ASP A 112 -22.97 -10.71 -15.43
N GLY A 113 -22.84 -10.60 -14.11
CA GLY A 113 -21.71 -9.89 -13.52
C GLY A 113 -21.39 -10.28 -12.08
N LEU A 114 -20.09 -10.28 -11.76
CA LEU A 114 -19.56 -10.41 -10.41
C LEU A 114 -18.78 -9.14 -10.05
N VAL A 115 -19.09 -8.56 -8.89
CA VAL A 115 -18.34 -7.45 -8.30
C VAL A 115 -17.64 -7.93 -7.03
N CYS A 116 -16.32 -8.08 -7.11
CA CYS A 116 -15.45 -8.34 -5.97
C CYS A 116 -15.19 -7.01 -5.24
N ASN A 117 -16.16 -6.59 -4.41
CA ASN A 117 -16.14 -5.32 -3.67
C ASN A 117 -15.76 -5.48 -2.19
N ALA A 118 -15.98 -6.65 -1.60
CA ALA A 118 -15.66 -6.89 -0.20
C ALA A 118 -14.18 -6.54 0.11
N GLY A 119 -13.99 -5.79 1.18
CA GLY A 119 -12.68 -5.38 1.65
C GLY A 119 -12.80 -4.37 2.79
N ALA A 120 -11.83 -4.43 3.71
CA ALA A 120 -11.65 -3.46 4.78
C ALA A 120 -10.16 -3.16 4.94
N LEU A 121 -9.79 -1.93 5.23
CA LEU A 121 -8.42 -1.63 5.63
C LEU A 121 -8.27 -2.02 7.10
N LEU A 122 -7.48 -3.06 7.36
CA LEU A 122 -7.18 -3.53 8.70
C LEU A 122 -5.82 -2.97 9.13
N SER A 123 -5.78 -2.32 10.29
CA SER A 123 -4.54 -1.75 10.83
C SER A 123 -3.64 -2.81 11.47
N GLU A 124 -4.24 -3.86 12.04
CA GLU A 124 -3.55 -4.94 12.72
C GLU A 124 -3.42 -6.17 11.83
N LYS A 125 -2.32 -6.89 11.99
CA LYS A 125 -2.11 -8.17 11.32
C LYS A 125 -2.92 -9.24 12.03
N THR A 126 -3.84 -9.84 11.32
CA THR A 126 -4.54 -11.06 11.76
C THR A 126 -4.42 -12.14 10.70
N VAL A 127 -4.58 -13.39 11.12
CA VAL A 127 -4.43 -14.58 10.27
C VAL A 127 -5.72 -15.39 10.37
N THR A 128 -6.17 -15.94 9.25
CA THR A 128 -7.37 -16.78 9.16
C THR A 128 -7.11 -18.18 9.71
N GLU A 129 -8.15 -18.99 9.85
CA GLU A 129 -8.00 -20.40 10.26
C GLU A 129 -7.16 -21.21 9.25
N GLU A 130 -7.14 -20.79 7.97
CA GLU A 130 -6.30 -21.37 6.92
C GLU A 130 -4.83 -20.91 6.98
N GLY A 131 -4.44 -20.11 7.97
CA GLY A 131 -3.07 -19.63 8.13
C GLY A 131 -2.69 -18.50 7.17
N VAL A 132 -3.66 -17.79 6.59
CA VAL A 132 -3.44 -16.71 5.61
C VAL A 132 -3.70 -15.35 6.25
N GLU A 133 -2.87 -14.35 5.95
CA GLU A 133 -3.13 -12.97 6.42
C GLU A 133 -4.47 -12.45 5.90
N VAL A 134 -5.30 -11.88 6.79
CA VAL A 134 -6.72 -11.59 6.52
C VAL A 134 -6.92 -10.58 5.39
N THR A 135 -6.06 -9.56 5.25
CA THR A 135 -6.14 -8.58 4.16
C THR A 135 -5.88 -9.24 2.81
N LEU A 136 -4.84 -10.08 2.71
CA LEU A 136 -4.56 -10.89 1.52
C LEU A 136 -5.72 -11.84 1.21
N ALA A 137 -6.23 -12.56 2.21
CA ALA A 137 -7.35 -13.47 2.07
C ALA A 137 -8.61 -12.76 1.55
N ALA A 138 -9.07 -11.72 2.25
CA ALA A 138 -10.31 -11.03 1.96
C ALA A 138 -10.29 -10.21 0.67
N HIS A 139 -9.19 -9.51 0.37
CA HIS A 139 -9.15 -8.59 -0.76
C HIS A 139 -8.71 -9.28 -2.04
N LEU A 140 -7.74 -10.21 -1.96
CA LEU A 140 -7.10 -10.78 -3.13
C LEU A 140 -7.38 -12.26 -3.28
N LEU A 141 -6.84 -13.10 -2.39
CA LEU A 141 -6.75 -14.55 -2.59
C LEU A 141 -8.13 -15.22 -2.66
N PHE A 142 -9.00 -15.01 -1.67
CA PHE A 142 -10.30 -15.66 -1.65
C PHE A 142 -11.39 -14.74 -2.22
N GLY A 143 -11.47 -13.50 -1.74
CA GLY A 143 -12.54 -12.58 -2.12
C GLY A 143 -12.50 -12.07 -3.57
N SER A 144 -11.36 -12.15 -4.26
CA SER A 144 -11.27 -11.80 -5.69
C SER A 144 -10.84 -12.97 -6.57
N TYR A 145 -9.73 -13.63 -6.24
CA TYR A 145 -9.14 -14.66 -7.09
C TYR A 145 -9.94 -15.96 -7.03
N LEU A 146 -10.11 -16.58 -5.87
CA LEU A 146 -10.90 -17.80 -5.76
C LEU A 146 -12.35 -17.59 -6.22
N PHE A 147 -13.00 -16.54 -5.71
CA PHE A 147 -14.39 -16.25 -6.09
C PHE A 147 -14.52 -16.00 -7.60
N GLY A 148 -13.62 -15.21 -8.19
CA GLY A 148 -13.60 -14.95 -9.63
C GLY A 148 -13.33 -16.20 -10.46
N SER A 149 -12.40 -17.05 -10.04
CA SER A 149 -12.09 -18.33 -10.69
C SER A 149 -13.29 -19.28 -10.69
N LEU A 150 -13.97 -19.40 -9.55
CA LEU A 150 -15.18 -20.20 -9.40
C LEU A 150 -16.33 -19.66 -10.28
N ALA A 151 -16.46 -18.33 -10.38
CA ALA A 151 -17.49 -17.66 -11.16
C ALA A 151 -17.24 -17.64 -12.68
N MET A 152 -16.00 -17.87 -13.11
CA MET A 152 -15.58 -17.72 -14.51
C MET A 152 -16.43 -18.55 -15.48
N PRO A 153 -16.77 -19.83 -15.22
CA PRO A 153 -17.63 -20.62 -16.11
C PRO A 153 -19.02 -20.01 -16.31
N ALA A 154 -19.65 -19.51 -15.24
CA ALA A 154 -20.98 -18.89 -15.31
C ALA A 154 -20.94 -17.55 -16.05
N LEU A 155 -19.91 -16.72 -15.80
CA LEU A 155 -19.70 -15.47 -16.53
C LEU A 155 -19.41 -15.73 -18.00
N ARG A 156 -18.67 -16.79 -18.34
CA ARG A 156 -18.40 -17.16 -19.74
C ARG A 156 -19.68 -17.49 -20.50
N ALA A 157 -20.61 -18.20 -19.85
CA ALA A 157 -21.88 -18.61 -20.46
C ALA A 157 -22.78 -17.42 -20.84
N THR A 158 -22.63 -16.27 -20.18
CA THR A 158 -23.43 -15.05 -20.42
C THR A 158 -22.66 -13.96 -21.16
N GLN A 159 -21.38 -14.20 -21.50
CA GLN A 159 -20.44 -13.14 -21.87
C GLN A 159 -20.47 -11.99 -20.85
N GLY A 160 -20.45 -12.36 -19.58
CA GLY A 160 -20.60 -11.46 -18.43
C GLY A 160 -19.36 -10.62 -18.14
N ARG A 161 -19.38 -10.04 -16.94
CA ARG A 161 -18.39 -9.05 -16.48
C ARG A 161 -17.87 -9.41 -15.09
N LEU A 162 -16.56 -9.31 -14.91
CA LEU A 162 -15.91 -9.40 -13.61
C LEU A 162 -15.28 -8.05 -13.29
N VAL A 163 -15.72 -7.44 -12.19
CA VAL A 163 -15.22 -6.14 -11.72
C VAL A 163 -14.53 -6.32 -10.37
N MET A 164 -13.23 -6.06 -10.32
CA MET A 164 -12.46 -6.06 -9.07
C MET A 164 -12.34 -4.65 -8.50
N MET A 165 -12.82 -4.47 -7.27
CA MET A 165 -12.75 -3.19 -6.56
C MET A 165 -11.35 -2.98 -5.97
N SER A 166 -10.50 -2.34 -6.77
CA SER A 166 -9.17 -1.86 -6.38
C SER A 166 -9.27 -0.47 -5.73
N SER A 167 -8.19 0.31 -5.73
CA SER A 167 -8.08 1.58 -5.02
C SER A 167 -6.93 2.42 -5.57
N GLY A 168 -7.00 3.75 -5.41
CA GLY A 168 -5.87 4.64 -5.66
C GLY A 168 -4.62 4.31 -4.82
N GLY A 169 -4.75 3.54 -3.73
CA GLY A 169 -3.61 3.04 -2.96
C GLY A 169 -2.65 2.16 -3.78
N MET A 170 -3.14 1.50 -4.84
CA MET A 170 -2.32 0.67 -5.72
C MET A 170 -1.18 1.45 -6.39
N TYR A 171 -1.35 2.77 -6.57
CA TYR A 171 -0.34 3.62 -7.21
C TYR A 171 0.91 3.87 -6.36
N ASN A 172 0.88 3.53 -5.08
CA ASN A 172 1.99 3.80 -4.17
C ASN A 172 3.09 2.74 -4.23
N THR A 173 2.82 1.59 -4.84
CA THR A 173 3.72 0.45 -4.78
C THR A 173 3.57 -0.52 -5.95
N LYS A 174 4.64 -1.26 -6.26
CA LYS A 174 4.56 -2.51 -7.04
C LYS A 174 4.11 -3.65 -6.13
N PHE A 175 3.64 -4.76 -6.69
CA PHE A 175 3.45 -5.96 -5.89
C PHE A 175 4.82 -6.50 -5.46
N PRO A 176 5.06 -6.79 -4.16
CA PRO A 176 6.35 -7.29 -3.67
C PRO A 176 6.46 -8.80 -3.90
N SER A 177 7.45 -9.47 -3.29
CA SER A 177 7.43 -10.94 -3.25
C SER A 177 6.17 -11.43 -2.53
N TRP A 178 5.72 -12.64 -2.89
CA TRP A 178 4.57 -13.27 -2.25
C TRP A 178 4.71 -13.33 -0.72
N ASP A 179 5.88 -13.73 -0.22
CA ASP A 179 6.10 -13.86 1.22
C ASP A 179 6.10 -12.50 1.94
N THR A 180 6.56 -11.42 1.29
CA THR A 180 6.38 -10.06 1.83
C THR A 180 4.91 -9.66 1.85
N ALA A 181 4.17 -9.93 0.77
CA ALA A 181 2.74 -9.63 0.67
C ALA A 181 1.90 -10.41 1.69
N CYS A 182 2.29 -11.65 2.01
CA CYS A 182 1.68 -12.49 3.05
C CYS A 182 2.18 -12.16 4.47
N ALA A 183 3.06 -11.16 4.63
CA ALA A 183 3.68 -10.83 5.91
C ALA A 183 4.35 -12.05 6.58
N LEU A 184 5.02 -12.87 5.76
CA LEU A 184 5.89 -13.97 6.17
C LEU A 184 7.36 -13.53 6.18
N GLU A 185 7.66 -12.39 5.56
CA GLU A 185 8.97 -11.73 5.54
C GLU A 185 8.82 -10.21 5.70
N GLY A 186 9.88 -9.53 6.16
CA GLY A 186 9.90 -8.07 6.28
C GLY A 186 9.26 -7.51 7.56
N SER A 187 8.33 -6.56 7.41
CA SER A 187 7.56 -5.93 8.48
C SER A 187 6.12 -5.73 8.03
N TYR A 188 5.16 -5.79 8.95
CA TYR A 188 3.76 -5.55 8.60
C TYR A 188 3.38 -4.08 8.72
N ASP A 189 2.83 -3.52 7.64
CA ASP A 189 2.14 -2.24 7.64
C ASP A 189 0.81 -2.45 6.92
N GLY A 190 -0.32 -2.23 7.62
CA GLY A 190 -1.65 -2.53 7.10
C GLY A 190 -2.03 -1.68 5.87
N GLN A 191 -1.54 -0.44 5.77
CA GLN A 191 -1.79 0.39 4.58
C GLN A 191 -1.02 -0.12 3.37
N LEU A 192 0.21 -0.58 3.59
CA LEU A 192 1.04 -1.15 2.54
C LEU A 192 0.54 -2.53 2.12
N ALA A 193 0.13 -3.39 3.06
CA ALA A 193 -0.55 -4.66 2.79
C ALA A 193 -1.81 -4.44 1.93
N TYR A 194 -2.64 -3.47 2.31
CA TYR A 194 -3.79 -3.05 1.50
C TYR A 194 -3.36 -2.60 0.09
N ALA A 195 -2.36 -1.73 -0.02
CA ALA A 195 -1.86 -1.25 -1.31
C ALA A 195 -1.33 -2.39 -2.21
N TYR A 196 -0.65 -3.38 -1.63
CA TYR A 196 -0.21 -4.59 -2.32
C TYR A 196 -1.39 -5.37 -2.91
N MET A 197 -2.44 -5.62 -2.12
CA MET A 197 -3.62 -6.35 -2.61
C MET A 197 -4.33 -5.61 -3.73
N LYS A 198 -4.47 -4.29 -3.59
CA LYS A 198 -5.11 -3.45 -4.63
C LYS A 198 -4.27 -3.40 -5.91
N ARG A 199 -2.94 -3.41 -5.81
CA ARG A 199 -2.03 -3.57 -6.96
C ARG A 199 -2.18 -4.94 -7.60
N ALA A 200 -2.23 -6.02 -6.82
CA ALA A 200 -2.40 -7.38 -7.34
C ALA A 200 -3.72 -7.56 -8.10
N GLN A 201 -4.83 -7.00 -7.62
CA GLN A 201 -6.11 -7.05 -8.34
C GLN A 201 -6.02 -6.44 -9.76
N VAL A 202 -5.24 -5.37 -9.94
CA VAL A 202 -5.01 -4.78 -11.27
C VAL A 202 -4.25 -5.76 -12.17
N LEU A 203 -3.20 -6.39 -11.64
CA LEU A 203 -2.39 -7.38 -12.37
C LEU A 203 -3.21 -8.63 -12.74
N VAL A 204 -4.04 -9.13 -11.82
CA VAL A 204 -4.95 -10.26 -12.06
C VAL A 204 -5.96 -9.91 -13.15
N ALA A 205 -6.56 -8.71 -13.10
CA ALA A 205 -7.51 -8.28 -14.13
C ALA A 205 -6.87 -8.22 -15.52
N GLU A 206 -5.62 -7.78 -15.63
CA GLU A 206 -4.85 -7.82 -16.90
C GLU A 206 -4.65 -9.26 -17.38
N ARG A 207 -4.17 -10.15 -16.51
CA ARG A 207 -3.90 -11.55 -16.86
C ARG A 207 -5.16 -12.30 -17.29
N TRP A 208 -6.27 -12.09 -16.61
CA TRP A 208 -7.53 -12.72 -16.96
C TRP A 208 -8.22 -12.10 -18.17
N ALA A 209 -7.98 -10.83 -18.48
CA ALA A 209 -8.49 -10.25 -19.71
C ALA A 209 -7.95 -10.94 -20.96
N ASP A 210 -6.69 -11.37 -20.93
CA ASP A 210 -6.06 -12.13 -22.02
C ASP A 210 -6.50 -13.60 -22.01
N ALA A 211 -6.60 -14.22 -20.83
CA ALA A 211 -6.96 -15.63 -20.68
C ALA A 211 -8.45 -15.92 -20.92
N GLU A 212 -9.34 -14.96 -20.66
CA GLU A 212 -10.79 -15.12 -20.69
C GLU A 212 -11.47 -14.08 -21.60
N PRO A 213 -11.20 -14.08 -22.92
CA PRO A 213 -11.68 -13.04 -23.84
C PRO A 213 -13.22 -12.95 -23.94
N ALA A 214 -13.93 -14.02 -23.57
CA ALA A 214 -15.39 -14.07 -23.50
C ALA A 214 -15.97 -13.31 -22.30
N VAL A 215 -15.18 -13.01 -21.27
CA VAL A 215 -15.59 -12.25 -20.09
C VAL A 215 -14.92 -10.88 -20.10
N LYS A 216 -15.64 -9.80 -19.77
CA LYS A 216 -14.96 -8.51 -19.54
C LYS A 216 -14.43 -8.50 -18.13
N VAL A 217 -13.11 -8.57 -17.98
CA VAL A 217 -12.45 -8.51 -16.68
C VAL A 217 -11.82 -7.14 -16.53
N VAL A 218 -12.21 -6.40 -15.50
CA VAL A 218 -11.68 -5.04 -15.25
C VAL A 218 -11.41 -4.85 -13.77
N SER A 219 -10.52 -3.91 -13.47
CA SER A 219 -10.36 -3.37 -12.13
C SER A 219 -10.82 -1.92 -12.10
N CYS A 220 -11.26 -1.43 -10.95
CA CYS A 220 -11.70 -0.05 -10.80
C CYS A 220 -11.40 0.51 -9.42
N HIS A 221 -11.51 1.82 -9.26
CA HIS A 221 -11.39 2.50 -7.98
C HIS A 221 -12.55 3.49 -7.78
N PRO A 222 -13.19 3.54 -6.60
CA PRO A 222 -14.40 4.32 -6.38
C PRO A 222 -14.15 5.80 -6.01
N GLY A 223 -12.92 6.31 -6.17
CA GLY A 223 -12.54 7.57 -5.54
C GLY A 223 -12.41 7.46 -4.01
N TRP A 224 -12.35 8.60 -3.35
CA TRP A 224 -12.40 8.74 -1.90
C TRP A 224 -13.86 8.93 -1.48
N ALA A 225 -14.59 7.83 -1.37
CA ALA A 225 -16.00 7.80 -1.00
C ALA A 225 -16.19 7.70 0.52
N ASP A 226 -17.07 8.53 1.07
CA ASP A 226 -17.45 8.50 2.47
C ASP A 226 -18.21 7.21 2.78
N THR A 227 -17.56 6.30 3.50
CA THR A 227 -18.12 5.01 3.88
C THR A 227 -17.66 4.64 5.29
N GLU A 228 -18.43 3.78 5.97
CA GLU A 228 -18.06 3.24 7.28
C GLU A 228 -16.64 2.61 7.28
N GLY A 229 -16.21 2.04 6.15
CA GLY A 229 -14.88 1.46 5.98
C GLY A 229 -13.76 2.50 6.01
N VAL A 230 -13.96 3.67 5.39
CA VAL A 230 -12.98 4.77 5.40
C VAL A 230 -12.92 5.43 6.79
N GLU A 231 -14.07 5.60 7.45
CA GLU A 231 -14.14 6.12 8.82
C GLU A 231 -13.29 5.28 9.78
N LYS A 232 -13.48 3.95 9.76
CA LYS A 232 -12.71 3.00 10.57
C LYS A 232 -11.21 2.99 10.25
N ALA A 233 -10.87 3.18 8.99
CA ALA A 233 -9.49 3.11 8.51
C ALA A 233 -8.67 4.38 8.83
N TYR A 234 -9.27 5.56 8.70
CA TYR A 234 -8.54 6.83 8.75
C TYR A 234 -8.82 7.70 9.98
N GLY A 235 -9.94 7.48 10.69
CA GLY A 235 -10.30 8.22 11.90
C GLY A 235 -10.09 9.74 11.76
N SER A 236 -9.30 10.35 12.65
CA SER A 236 -9.01 11.79 12.64
C SER A 236 -8.21 12.28 11.42
N LYS A 237 -7.59 11.40 10.63
CA LYS A 237 -6.89 11.74 9.37
C LYS A 237 -7.81 11.82 8.15
N LYS A 238 -9.11 11.55 8.32
CA LYS A 238 -10.13 11.63 7.27
C LYS A 238 -10.18 13.00 6.57
N SER A 239 -9.85 14.07 7.30
CA SER A 239 -9.77 15.44 6.76
C SER A 239 -8.82 15.60 5.57
N LEU A 240 -7.84 14.71 5.40
CA LEU A 240 -6.93 14.70 4.26
C LEU A 240 -7.59 14.26 2.94
N LEU A 241 -8.77 13.63 3.02
CA LEU A 241 -9.51 13.09 1.87
C LEU A 241 -10.64 14.03 1.40
N GLU A 242 -10.88 15.11 2.13
CA GLU A 242 -11.97 16.05 1.85
C GLU A 242 -11.71 16.93 0.61
N PRO A 243 -12.77 17.38 -0.12
CA PRO A 243 -14.16 16.98 0.04
C PRO A 243 -14.40 15.57 -0.53
N MET A 244 -14.90 14.64 0.27
CA MET A 244 -15.10 13.27 -0.16
C MET A 244 -16.36 13.09 -1.03
N ARG A 245 -16.35 12.01 -1.82
CA ARG A 245 -17.49 11.57 -2.62
C ARG A 245 -18.56 10.96 -1.73
N THR A 246 -19.81 11.00 -2.17
CA THR A 246 -20.87 10.14 -1.59
C THR A 246 -20.63 8.67 -1.98
N ALA A 247 -21.30 7.73 -1.29
CA ALA A 247 -21.25 6.31 -1.65
C ALA A 247 -21.77 6.06 -3.09
N TRP A 248 -22.80 6.80 -3.54
CA TRP A 248 -23.31 6.72 -4.91
C TRP A 248 -22.27 7.20 -5.93
N GLU A 249 -21.64 8.36 -5.69
CA GLU A 249 -20.59 8.88 -6.57
C GLU A 249 -19.36 7.94 -6.65
N GLY A 250 -19.15 7.10 -5.63
CA GLY A 250 -18.18 6.02 -5.68
C GLY A 250 -18.65 4.76 -6.42
N ALA A 251 -19.97 4.50 -6.45
CA ALA A 251 -20.57 3.34 -7.12
C ALA A 251 -20.90 3.57 -8.60
N GLU A 252 -21.16 4.82 -9.00
CA GLU A 252 -21.70 5.22 -10.30
C GLU A 252 -20.91 4.66 -11.48
N GLY A 253 -19.59 4.86 -11.50
CA GLY A 253 -18.72 4.33 -12.56
C GLY A 253 -18.69 2.80 -12.62
N ILE A 254 -18.88 2.12 -11.48
CA ILE A 254 -18.97 0.65 -11.42
C ILE A 254 -20.31 0.17 -11.99
N CYS A 255 -21.41 0.82 -11.62
CA CYS A 255 -22.71 0.57 -12.22
C CYS A 255 -22.66 0.75 -13.75
N TRP A 256 -21.90 1.74 -14.24
CA TRP A 256 -21.71 1.92 -15.68
C TRP A 256 -20.93 0.76 -16.29
N LEU A 257 -19.83 0.31 -15.67
CA LEU A 257 -19.10 -0.88 -16.11
C LEU A 257 -19.96 -2.14 -16.13
N LEU A 258 -21.01 -2.25 -15.31
CA LEU A 258 -21.92 -3.39 -15.29
C LEU A 258 -23.02 -3.33 -16.36
N THR A 259 -23.30 -2.15 -16.91
CA THR A 259 -24.48 -1.91 -17.75
C THR A 259 -24.18 -1.38 -19.15
N CYS A 260 -23.07 -0.69 -19.37
CA CYS A 260 -22.70 -0.09 -20.65
C CYS A 260 -22.54 -1.15 -21.76
N PRO A 261 -22.62 -0.78 -23.05
CA PRO A 261 -22.32 -1.70 -24.14
C PRO A 261 -20.93 -2.37 -23.97
N ARG A 262 -20.85 -3.66 -24.29
CA ARG A 262 -19.66 -4.49 -23.99
C ARG A 262 -18.41 -3.98 -24.71
N GLU A 263 -18.59 -3.41 -25.89
CA GLU A 263 -17.59 -2.81 -26.75
C GLU A 263 -16.96 -1.54 -26.16
N GLU A 264 -17.65 -0.84 -25.25
CA GLU A 264 -17.10 0.31 -24.53
C GLU A 264 -16.15 -0.09 -23.40
N ILE A 265 -16.13 -1.38 -23.03
CA ILE A 265 -15.25 -1.91 -22.00
C ILE A 265 -13.94 -2.43 -22.61
N LYS A 266 -12.84 -1.76 -22.26
CA LYS A 266 -11.49 -2.25 -22.47
C LYS A 266 -11.16 -3.26 -21.36
N SER A 267 -11.22 -4.56 -21.70
CA SER A 267 -10.83 -5.63 -20.78
C SER A 267 -9.39 -5.43 -20.32
N GLY A 268 -9.10 -5.76 -19.07
CA GLY A 268 -7.81 -5.60 -18.40
C GLY A 268 -7.49 -4.17 -17.98
N ALA A 269 -8.33 -3.18 -18.30
CA ALA A 269 -8.09 -1.80 -17.90
C ALA A 269 -8.44 -1.54 -16.42
N PHE A 270 -7.84 -0.48 -15.89
CA PHE A 270 -8.13 0.05 -14.56
C PHE A 270 -8.98 1.32 -14.71
N TYR A 271 -10.18 1.33 -14.17
CA TYR A 271 -11.17 2.39 -14.40
C TYR A 271 -11.34 3.34 -13.20
N LEU A 272 -11.62 4.60 -13.52
CA LEU A 272 -12.16 5.61 -12.61
C LEU A 272 -13.14 6.47 -13.42
N ASP A 273 -14.36 6.66 -12.92
CA ASP A 273 -15.36 7.57 -13.51
C ASP A 273 -15.58 7.32 -15.02
N ARG A 274 -15.95 6.07 -15.36
CA ARG A 274 -16.24 5.59 -16.72
C ARG A 274 -15.07 5.63 -17.73
N GLU A 275 -13.88 6.03 -17.31
CA GLU A 275 -12.70 6.15 -18.19
C GLU A 275 -11.54 5.25 -17.71
N PRO A 276 -10.83 4.57 -18.64
CA PRO A 276 -9.57 3.92 -18.34
C PRO A 276 -8.52 4.92 -17.82
N GLN A 277 -7.82 4.53 -16.76
CA GLN A 277 -6.75 5.29 -16.15
C GLN A 277 -5.40 4.64 -16.43
N VAL A 278 -4.33 5.44 -16.30
CA VAL A 278 -2.96 4.91 -16.22
C VAL A 278 -2.84 3.96 -15.02
N LYS A 279 -2.08 2.88 -15.15
CA LYS A 279 -1.92 1.87 -14.08
C LYS A 279 -0.69 2.10 -13.22
N HIS A 280 0.30 2.81 -13.78
CA HIS A 280 1.59 3.03 -13.14
C HIS A 280 1.96 4.50 -13.25
N MET A 281 2.24 5.13 -12.12
CA MET A 281 2.72 6.51 -12.07
C MET A 281 4.22 6.55 -11.79
N ALA A 282 4.95 7.52 -12.36
CA ALA A 282 6.30 7.90 -11.97
C ALA A 282 6.52 9.41 -12.03
N GLY A 283 7.64 9.84 -11.42
CA GLY A 283 8.11 11.22 -11.43
C GLY A 283 7.27 12.17 -10.55
N PRO A 284 7.78 13.40 -10.31
CA PRO A 284 7.11 14.41 -9.48
C PRO A 284 5.81 14.93 -10.09
N PHE A 285 5.57 14.67 -11.37
CA PHE A 285 4.38 15.09 -12.10
C PHE A 285 3.33 13.99 -12.27
N PHE A 286 3.56 12.79 -11.69
CA PHE A 286 2.63 11.66 -11.77
C PHE A 286 2.28 11.27 -13.22
N SER A 287 3.28 11.24 -14.11
CA SER A 287 3.13 10.74 -15.48
C SER A 287 3.17 9.22 -15.51
N GLU A 288 2.77 8.58 -16.61
CA GLU A 288 2.96 7.15 -16.79
C GLU A 288 4.45 6.77 -16.59
N GLY A 289 4.74 5.71 -15.83
CA GLY A 289 6.12 5.32 -15.57
C GLY A 289 6.31 4.01 -14.81
N SER A 290 7.56 3.61 -14.58
CA SER A 290 7.91 2.23 -14.19
C SER A 290 7.97 1.95 -12.68
N PHE A 291 7.85 2.97 -11.82
CA PHE A 291 8.09 2.82 -10.37
C PHE A 291 7.23 1.74 -9.70
N THR A 292 5.98 1.61 -10.12
CA THR A 292 5.03 0.61 -9.59
C THR A 292 4.81 -0.57 -10.53
N LYS A 293 5.64 -0.71 -11.56
CA LYS A 293 5.49 -1.76 -12.57
C LYS A 293 6.16 -3.05 -12.10
N ASN A 294 5.45 -4.16 -12.24
CA ASN A 294 6.00 -5.49 -12.05
C ASN A 294 6.55 -6.04 -13.38
N SER A 295 7.61 -6.84 -13.33
CA SER A 295 8.09 -7.59 -14.50
C SER A 295 7.11 -8.71 -14.88
N ALA A 296 7.21 -9.23 -16.10
CA ALA A 296 6.38 -10.36 -16.53
C ALA A 296 6.58 -11.59 -15.61
N ASP A 297 7.81 -11.86 -15.20
CA ASP A 297 8.15 -12.96 -14.29
C ASP A 297 7.56 -12.76 -12.89
N GLU A 298 7.61 -11.53 -12.35
CA GLU A 298 6.97 -11.19 -11.08
C GLU A 298 5.45 -11.41 -11.13
N VAL A 299 4.81 -11.04 -12.25
CA VAL A 299 3.37 -11.26 -12.45
C VAL A 299 3.06 -12.76 -12.58
N THR A 300 3.87 -13.53 -13.30
CA THR A 300 3.70 -14.99 -13.40
C THR A 300 3.84 -15.67 -12.04
N ALA A 301 4.86 -15.29 -11.25
CA ALA A 301 5.04 -15.81 -9.90
C ALA A 301 3.85 -15.48 -8.97
N LEU A 302 3.27 -14.28 -9.09
CA LEU A 302 2.04 -13.91 -8.38
C LEU A 302 0.88 -14.85 -8.77
N MET A 303 0.64 -15.06 -10.07
CA MET A 303 -0.46 -15.92 -10.54
C MET A 303 -0.29 -17.37 -10.08
N GLU A 304 0.93 -17.93 -10.18
CA GLU A 304 1.23 -19.29 -9.71
C GLU A 304 0.99 -19.44 -8.21
N LYS A 305 1.32 -18.41 -7.42
CA LYS A 305 1.07 -18.41 -5.98
C LYS A 305 -0.41 -18.30 -5.65
N LEU A 306 -1.17 -17.48 -6.38
CA LEU A 306 -2.62 -17.41 -6.24
C LEU A 306 -3.25 -18.78 -6.52
N ASP A 307 -2.89 -19.43 -7.63
CA ASP A 307 -3.35 -20.79 -7.97
C ASP A 307 -2.97 -21.81 -6.92
N CYS A 308 -1.74 -21.76 -6.42
CA CYS A 308 -1.26 -22.66 -5.38
C CYS A 308 -2.07 -22.48 -4.08
N TYR A 309 -2.22 -21.24 -3.62
CA TYR A 309 -2.90 -20.93 -2.36
C TYR A 309 -4.42 -21.04 -2.43
N SER A 310 -5.02 -21.00 -3.62
CA SER A 310 -6.46 -21.23 -3.83
C SER A 310 -6.78 -22.68 -4.22
N SER A 311 -5.82 -23.61 -4.14
CA SER A 311 -6.02 -25.04 -4.41
C SER A 311 -5.60 -25.89 -3.22
N ASP A 312 -5.70 -27.20 -3.38
CA ASP A 312 -5.20 -28.22 -2.45
C ASP A 312 -3.67 -28.19 -2.28
N ARG A 313 -2.96 -27.41 -3.10
CA ARG A 313 -1.50 -27.21 -3.00
C ARG A 313 -1.08 -26.15 -1.99
N ARG A 314 -2.02 -25.44 -1.36
CA ARG A 314 -1.72 -24.45 -0.32
C ARG A 314 -0.93 -25.14 0.81
N PRO A 315 0.15 -24.52 1.34
CA PRO A 315 0.81 -25.04 2.54
C PRO A 315 -0.19 -25.21 3.69
N SER A 316 -0.03 -26.24 4.52
CA SER A 316 -0.98 -26.51 5.60
C SER A 316 -1.07 -25.33 6.59
N PRO A 317 -2.21 -25.16 7.29
CA PRO A 317 -2.34 -24.12 8.31
C PRO A 317 -1.21 -24.17 9.34
N GLU A 318 -0.79 -25.36 9.76
CA GLU A 318 0.31 -25.55 10.72
C GLU A 318 1.65 -25.07 10.15
N ALA A 319 1.92 -25.37 8.87
CA ALA A 319 3.13 -24.90 8.21
C ALA A 319 3.14 -23.37 8.07
N LEU A 320 2.02 -22.76 7.70
CA LEU A 320 1.91 -21.30 7.62
C LEU A 320 2.00 -20.64 9.00
N GLN A 321 1.38 -21.23 10.02
CA GLN A 321 1.49 -20.76 11.40
C GLN A 321 2.93 -20.83 11.90
N ALA A 322 3.67 -21.89 11.59
CA ALA A 322 5.09 -22.00 11.90
C ALA A 322 5.90 -20.91 11.21
N ARG A 323 5.61 -20.58 9.94
CA ARG A 323 6.25 -19.47 9.22
C ARG A 323 5.90 -18.11 9.84
N HIS A 324 4.65 -17.89 10.24
CA HIS A 324 4.23 -16.68 10.94
C HIS A 324 4.90 -16.55 12.32
N ALA A 325 5.05 -17.65 13.06
CA ALA A 325 5.76 -17.68 14.32
C ALA A 325 7.26 -17.40 14.14
N ALA A 326 7.90 -17.98 13.11
CA ALA A 326 9.28 -17.69 12.77
C ALA A 326 9.49 -16.23 12.36
N PHE A 327 8.55 -15.67 11.58
CA PHE A 327 8.53 -14.25 11.25
C PHE A 327 8.40 -13.38 12.50
N ALA A 328 7.47 -13.72 13.41
CA ALA A 328 7.28 -13.01 14.66
C ALA A 328 8.50 -13.13 15.60
N ALA A 329 9.12 -14.30 15.69
CA ALA A 329 10.33 -14.54 16.48
C ALA A 329 11.55 -13.79 15.92
N GLY A 330 11.67 -13.74 14.59
CA GLY A 330 12.67 -12.93 13.88
C GLY A 330 12.36 -11.42 13.92
N SER A 331 11.09 -11.02 14.12
CA SER A 331 10.70 -9.63 14.34
C SER A 331 10.82 -9.21 15.81
N THR A 332 10.72 -10.12 16.78
CA THR A 332 10.96 -9.82 18.20
C THR A 332 12.43 -9.48 18.51
N SER A 333 13.36 -9.74 17.59
CA SER A 333 14.72 -9.18 17.67
C SER A 333 14.83 -7.74 17.15
N ARG A 334 13.75 -7.17 16.58
CA ARG A 334 13.65 -5.75 16.21
C ARG A 334 12.68 -5.10 17.18
N GLN A 335 13.20 -4.35 18.16
CA GLN A 335 12.39 -3.63 19.15
C GLN A 335 11.21 -2.88 18.49
N GLU A 336 9.99 -3.36 18.76
CA GLU A 336 8.76 -2.68 18.36
C GLU A 336 8.66 -1.33 19.08
N GLY A 337 8.59 -0.26 18.29
CA GLY A 337 8.56 1.12 18.75
C GLY A 337 9.30 2.04 17.78
N ARG A 338 8.90 3.33 17.76
CA ARG A 338 9.74 4.37 17.14
C ARG A 338 11.11 4.30 17.79
N LEU A 339 12.18 4.36 16.99
CA LEU A 339 13.53 4.39 17.53
C LEU A 339 13.62 5.54 18.53
N LYS A 340 14.13 5.25 19.72
CA LYS A 340 14.39 6.26 20.75
C LYS A 340 15.82 6.77 20.58
N PRO A 341 16.06 8.07 20.84
CA PRO A 341 17.41 8.59 20.88
C PRO A 341 18.17 8.00 22.07
N LEU A 342 19.48 8.20 22.06
CA LEU A 342 20.40 7.91 23.16
C LEU A 342 19.86 8.53 24.46
N ASP A 343 19.80 7.72 25.52
CA ASP A 343 19.17 8.08 26.81
C ASP A 343 20.11 8.90 27.72
N ARG A 344 21.41 8.93 27.41
CA ARG A 344 22.37 9.79 28.11
C ARG A 344 22.44 11.19 27.48
N PRO A 345 22.62 12.26 28.28
CA PRO A 345 22.85 13.60 27.75
C PRO A 345 24.05 13.66 26.81
N LEU A 346 23.91 14.43 25.74
CA LEU A 346 24.98 14.74 24.79
C LEU A 346 25.60 16.09 25.14
N GLU A 347 26.92 16.12 25.30
CA GLU A 347 27.69 17.35 25.47
C GLU A 347 27.92 18.01 24.12
N LEU A 348 27.06 18.96 23.76
CA LEU A 348 27.09 19.62 22.45
C LEU A 348 28.49 20.13 22.04
N PRO A 349 29.29 20.81 22.90
CA PRO A 349 30.61 21.28 22.51
C PRO A 349 31.56 20.15 22.05
N ARG A 350 31.44 18.96 22.65
CA ARG A 350 32.25 17.78 22.29
C ARG A 350 31.73 17.08 21.04
N PHE A 351 30.45 17.25 20.72
CA PHE A 351 29.83 16.71 19.51
C PHE A 351 30.10 17.56 18.26
N MET A 352 30.27 18.88 18.41
CA MET A 352 30.56 19.79 17.31
C MET A 352 31.85 19.41 16.54
N GLY A 353 32.00 19.98 15.35
CA GLY A 353 33.13 19.74 14.46
C GLY A 353 32.83 18.71 13.39
N GLN A 354 33.89 18.15 12.81
CA GLN A 354 33.82 17.27 11.65
C GLN A 354 33.63 15.81 12.04
N TRP A 355 32.83 15.09 11.24
CA TRP A 355 32.58 13.67 11.30
C TRP A 355 32.65 13.07 9.89
N TYR A 356 33.42 12.01 9.72
CA TYR A 356 33.46 11.24 8.48
C TYR A 356 32.36 10.19 8.50
N VAL A 357 31.54 10.14 7.45
CA VAL A 357 30.53 9.09 7.27
C VAL A 357 31.22 7.83 6.78
N ILE A 358 31.25 6.79 7.60
CA ILE A 358 31.93 5.51 7.32
C ILE A 358 30.97 4.49 6.73
N SER A 359 29.71 4.52 7.14
CA SER A 359 28.66 3.69 6.57
C SER A 359 27.31 4.35 6.72
N HIS A 360 26.36 4.00 5.86
CA HIS A 360 25.02 4.58 5.90
C HIS A 360 23.93 3.64 5.39
N ILE A 361 22.67 3.99 5.63
CA ILE A 361 21.56 3.53 4.80
C ILE A 361 21.28 4.66 3.81
N PRO A 362 21.52 4.46 2.50
CA PRO A 362 21.49 5.55 1.53
C PRO A 362 20.14 6.24 1.46
N SER A 363 20.14 7.56 1.45
CA SER A 363 18.98 8.38 1.14
C SER A 363 18.89 8.64 -0.38
N PHE A 364 17.95 9.48 -0.80
CA PHE A 364 17.81 9.87 -2.21
C PHE A 364 18.89 10.85 -2.69
N ILE A 365 19.67 11.48 -1.78
CA ILE A 365 20.72 12.44 -2.15
C ILE A 365 22.13 11.83 -2.21
N ASP A 366 22.38 10.74 -1.49
CA ASP A 366 23.73 10.24 -1.24
C ASP A 366 23.92 8.78 -1.64
N LYS A 367 23.15 8.30 -2.63
CA LYS A 367 23.30 6.94 -3.14
C LYS A 367 24.57 6.79 -3.97
N ASN A 368 25.37 5.77 -3.67
CA ASN A 368 26.64 5.47 -4.36
C ASN A 368 27.64 6.65 -4.30
N THR A 369 27.92 7.13 -3.09
CA THR A 369 28.84 8.23 -2.83
C THR A 369 30.09 7.78 -2.07
N VAL A 370 31.11 8.62 -2.09
CA VAL A 370 32.36 8.48 -1.34
C VAL A 370 32.68 9.80 -0.63
N ASN A 371 33.63 9.79 0.30
CA ASN A 371 34.13 10.99 0.99
C ASN A 371 33.03 11.78 1.71
N GLY A 372 32.04 11.08 2.28
CA GLY A 372 30.97 11.70 3.04
C GLY A 372 31.51 12.32 4.33
N VAL A 373 31.20 13.60 4.56
CA VAL A 373 31.61 14.37 5.75
C VAL A 373 30.46 15.23 6.23
N GLU A 374 30.13 15.11 7.52
CA GLU A 374 29.21 16.01 8.20
C GLU A 374 29.96 16.93 9.16
N LYS A 375 29.71 18.22 9.06
CA LYS A 375 30.31 19.24 9.93
C LYS A 375 29.22 19.95 10.71
N TYR A 376 29.36 19.93 12.03
CA TYR A 376 28.40 20.50 12.97
C TYR A 376 28.99 21.75 13.63
N THR A 377 28.30 22.88 13.54
CA THR A 377 28.74 24.14 14.15
C THR A 377 27.62 24.76 14.96
N TRP A 378 27.91 25.19 16.20
CA TRP A 378 26.95 25.88 17.05
C TRP A 378 26.76 27.34 16.59
N ASP A 379 25.51 27.75 16.43
CA ASP A 379 25.12 29.14 16.16
C ASP A 379 24.56 29.76 17.45
N GLU A 380 25.38 30.56 18.14
CA GLU A 380 25.00 31.21 19.41
C GLU A 380 23.83 32.18 19.25
N GLU A 381 23.75 32.90 18.13
CA GLU A 381 22.70 33.90 17.90
C GLU A 381 21.34 33.23 17.71
N LYS A 382 21.30 32.16 16.91
CA LYS A 382 20.06 31.44 16.59
C LYS A 382 19.71 30.34 17.57
N GLN A 383 20.65 29.94 18.44
CA GLN A 383 20.52 28.80 19.35
C GLN A 383 20.17 27.51 18.58
N LEU A 384 20.89 27.27 17.48
CA LEU A 384 20.73 26.13 16.57
C LEU A 384 22.09 25.53 16.20
N VAL A 385 22.08 24.31 15.66
CA VAL A 385 23.26 23.68 15.06
C VAL A 385 23.19 23.83 13.54
N ASN A 386 24.21 24.41 12.92
CA ASN A 386 24.42 24.36 11.49
C ASN A 386 25.05 23.02 11.12
N VAL A 387 24.46 22.32 10.16
CA VAL A 387 24.94 21.04 9.66
C VAL A 387 25.28 21.19 8.18
N GLU A 388 26.54 20.94 7.84
CA GLU A 388 27.02 20.90 6.47
C GLU A 388 27.36 19.45 6.12
N PHE A 389 26.65 18.87 5.16
CA PHE A 389 26.95 17.53 4.66
C PHE A 389 27.56 17.62 3.26
N THR A 390 28.80 17.17 3.13
CA THR A 390 29.56 17.13 1.88
C THR A 390 29.81 15.69 1.46
N TYR A 391 29.71 15.38 0.16
CA TYR A 391 30.00 14.07 -0.40
C TYR A 391 30.46 14.18 -1.86
N MET A 392 31.13 13.15 -2.36
CA MET A 392 31.51 13.00 -3.76
C MET A 392 30.73 11.85 -4.41
N ASP A 393 30.50 11.94 -5.71
CA ASP A 393 30.03 10.80 -6.49
C ASP A 393 31.09 9.66 -6.50
N ALA A 394 30.66 8.42 -6.75
CA ALA A 394 31.57 7.26 -6.75
C ALA A 394 32.74 7.39 -7.74
N GLU A 395 32.54 8.10 -8.85
CA GLU A 395 33.57 8.37 -9.86
C GLU A 395 34.54 9.49 -9.45
N ARG A 396 34.28 10.17 -8.32
CA ARG A 396 35.04 11.30 -7.77
C ARG A 396 35.19 12.46 -8.74
N THR A 397 34.20 12.69 -9.59
CA THR A 397 34.17 13.78 -10.57
C THR A 397 33.48 15.03 -10.05
N LYS A 398 32.63 14.89 -9.02
CA LYS A 398 31.80 15.98 -8.50
C LYS A 398 31.64 15.90 -6.99
N THR A 399 31.97 17.00 -6.32
CA THR A 399 31.63 17.24 -4.91
C THR A 399 30.31 18.00 -4.80
N SER A 400 29.44 17.56 -3.89
CA SER A 400 28.18 18.22 -3.56
C SER A 400 28.15 18.53 -2.06
N SER A 401 27.52 19.64 -1.69
CA SER A 401 27.31 20.04 -0.28
C SER A 401 25.85 20.42 -0.04
N VAL A 402 25.33 20.08 1.13
CA VAL A 402 23.98 20.39 1.59
C VAL A 402 24.06 21.06 2.95
N GLU A 403 23.64 22.32 3.00
CA GLU A 403 23.52 23.08 4.25
C GLU A 403 22.14 22.91 4.89
N GLN A 404 22.14 22.69 6.20
CA GLN A 404 20.97 22.39 7.00
C GLN A 404 21.07 23.06 8.36
N THR A 405 19.93 23.20 9.05
CA THR A 405 19.89 23.67 10.44
C THR A 405 19.14 22.68 11.30
N ALA A 406 19.66 22.39 12.49
CA ALA A 406 19.06 21.46 13.44
C ALA A 406 18.70 22.18 14.74
N LYS A 407 17.49 21.89 15.25
CA LYS A 407 17.02 22.35 16.56
C LYS A 407 16.89 21.16 17.51
N MET A 408 17.50 21.22 18.68
CA MET A 408 17.31 20.20 19.72
C MET A 408 15.86 20.25 20.23
N VAL A 409 15.25 19.08 20.41
CA VAL A 409 13.86 18.95 20.86
C VAL A 409 13.70 18.29 22.23
N ASN A 410 14.74 17.63 22.75
CA ASN A 410 14.75 17.03 24.08
C ASN A 410 15.86 17.63 24.98
N ALA A 411 15.69 17.51 26.30
CA ALA A 411 16.62 18.06 27.29
C ALA A 411 18.01 17.39 27.25
N GLN A 412 18.08 16.15 26.75
CA GLN A 412 19.32 15.39 26.60
C GLN A 412 20.13 15.79 25.36
N ASN A 413 19.60 16.66 24.48
CA ASN A 413 20.22 17.04 23.20
C ASN A 413 20.51 15.85 22.27
N THR A 414 19.75 14.77 22.35
CA THR A 414 19.93 13.55 21.54
C THR A 414 18.84 13.37 20.47
N GLU A 415 17.79 14.20 20.49
CA GLU A 415 16.78 14.28 19.44
C GLU A 415 16.76 15.68 18.84
N TRP A 416 16.97 15.77 17.54
CA TRP A 416 17.03 17.02 16.80
C TRP A 416 15.97 17.05 15.69
N LYS A 417 15.55 18.26 15.34
CA LYS A 417 14.66 18.54 14.20
C LYS A 417 15.45 19.29 13.14
N LEU A 418 15.84 18.56 12.10
CA LEU A 418 16.62 19.05 10.98
C LEU A 418 15.70 19.76 9.97
N ARG A 419 16.12 20.92 9.48
CA ARG A 419 15.48 21.64 8.38
C ARG A 419 16.40 21.64 7.18
N VAL A 420 15.91 21.03 6.11
CA VAL A 420 16.64 20.89 4.84
C VAL A 420 15.95 21.71 3.76
N LYS A 421 16.72 22.51 3.03
CA LYS A 421 16.23 23.26 1.86
C LYS A 421 16.50 22.44 0.58
N LEU A 422 15.57 21.55 0.25
CA LEU A 422 15.55 20.83 -1.02
C LEU A 422 14.46 21.40 -1.92
N GLY A 423 14.81 22.43 -2.71
CA GLY A 423 13.86 23.12 -3.59
C GLY A 423 13.02 24.21 -2.89
N PRO A 424 11.84 24.59 -3.42
CA PRO A 424 11.08 25.75 -2.96
C PRO A 424 10.34 25.56 -1.63
N ILE A 425 10.22 24.33 -1.12
CA ILE A 425 9.50 24.01 0.12
C ILE A 425 10.48 23.40 1.14
N PRO A 426 10.63 23.98 2.34
CA PRO A 426 11.51 23.42 3.37
C PRO A 426 10.93 22.12 3.96
N LEU A 427 11.76 21.07 4.04
CA LEU A 427 11.41 19.80 4.68
C LEU A 427 11.94 19.77 6.11
N SER A 428 11.16 19.17 7.03
CA SER A 428 11.60 18.94 8.40
C SER A 428 11.68 17.46 8.72
N LEU A 429 12.85 17.02 9.18
CA LEU A 429 13.18 15.63 9.46
C LEU A 429 13.54 15.47 10.95
N ALA A 430 13.19 14.32 11.52
CA ALA A 430 13.68 13.94 12.85
C ALA A 430 15.08 13.32 12.69
N TYR A 431 15.99 13.70 13.58
CA TYR A 431 17.39 13.32 13.55
C TYR A 431 17.80 12.88 14.95
N LEU A 432 17.98 11.57 15.13
CA LEU A 432 18.23 10.94 16.42
C LEU A 432 19.70 10.58 16.53
N ILE A 433 20.35 10.99 17.62
CA ILE A 433 21.62 10.40 18.04
C ILE A 433 21.27 9.04 18.66
N VAL A 434 21.63 7.95 18.02
CA VAL A 434 21.29 6.57 18.44
C VAL A 434 22.37 6.03 19.36
N HIS A 435 23.63 6.31 19.03
CA HIS A 435 24.79 5.94 19.82
C HIS A 435 25.86 7.01 19.64
N CYS A 436 26.64 7.26 20.68
CA CYS A 436 27.87 8.04 20.60
C CYS A 436 28.83 7.47 21.65
N SER A 437 30.09 7.25 21.29
CA SER A 437 31.10 6.78 22.25
C SER A 437 31.40 7.85 23.30
N GLU A 438 31.88 7.46 24.49
CA GLU A 438 32.13 8.40 25.60
C GLU A 438 33.25 9.41 25.31
N ASP A 439 34.20 9.01 24.46
CA ASP A 439 35.29 9.83 23.95
C ASP A 439 34.89 10.66 22.70
N TYR A 440 33.67 10.49 22.18
CA TYR A 440 33.16 11.15 20.97
C TYR A 440 34.01 10.84 19.72
N SER A 441 34.65 9.67 19.67
CA SER A 441 35.38 9.18 18.49
C SER A 441 34.45 8.59 17.43
N THR A 442 33.31 8.01 17.83
CA THR A 442 32.32 7.38 16.94
C THR A 442 30.90 7.77 17.30
N CYS A 443 30.01 7.78 16.31
CA CYS A 443 28.61 8.13 16.46
C CYS A 443 27.73 7.38 15.46
N ILE A 444 26.49 7.10 15.87
CA ILE A 444 25.43 6.59 15.01
C ILE A 444 24.25 7.55 15.12
N VAL A 445 23.77 7.99 13.97
CA VAL A 445 22.60 8.86 13.84
C VAL A 445 21.59 8.23 12.90
N GLY A 446 20.32 8.55 13.07
CA GLY A 446 19.28 8.09 12.15
C GLY A 446 17.92 8.67 12.45
N ASP A 447 16.86 7.98 12.03
CA ASP A 447 15.49 8.50 12.15
C ASP A 447 14.55 7.53 12.91
N PRO A 448 13.41 8.03 13.45
CA PRO A 448 12.47 7.20 14.22
C PRO A 448 11.94 5.95 13.48
N GLY A 449 11.88 6.00 12.14
CA GLY A 449 11.41 4.94 11.26
C GLY A 449 12.50 4.00 10.74
N ARG A 450 13.78 4.26 11.08
CA ARG A 450 14.94 3.44 10.68
C ARG A 450 15.13 3.34 9.16
N SER A 451 14.73 4.40 8.45
CA SER A 451 14.87 4.57 7.01
C SER A 451 16.21 5.24 6.60
N LEU A 452 16.85 5.93 7.52
CA LEU A 452 18.13 6.63 7.36
C LEU A 452 19.04 6.29 8.55
N LEU A 453 20.32 6.09 8.25
CA LEU A 453 21.37 5.80 9.22
C LEU A 453 22.67 6.43 8.71
N TYR A 454 23.42 7.12 9.57
CA TYR A 454 24.84 7.37 9.36
C TYR A 454 25.65 6.82 10.54
N ILE A 455 26.65 6.00 10.22
CA ILE A 455 27.72 5.59 11.14
C ILE A 455 28.89 6.51 10.82
N MET A 456 29.35 7.25 11.82
CA MET A 456 30.35 8.30 11.66
C MET A 456 31.50 8.14 12.64
N ALA A 457 32.67 8.65 12.24
CA ALA A 457 33.87 8.68 13.08
C ALA A 457 34.61 10.01 12.96
N ARG A 458 35.45 10.32 13.95
CA ARG A 458 36.34 11.50 13.91
C ARG A 458 37.54 11.32 12.96
N SER A 459 37.78 10.10 12.50
CA SER A 459 38.82 9.74 11.54
C SER A 459 38.20 9.21 10.25
N ALA A 460 38.85 9.48 9.12
CA ALA A 460 38.46 8.95 7.80
C ALA A 460 38.59 7.42 7.71
N SER A 461 39.34 6.80 8.63
CA SER A 461 39.50 5.34 8.72
C SER A 461 39.39 4.90 10.17
N ILE A 462 38.71 3.78 10.39
CA ILE A 462 38.58 3.10 11.68
C ILE A 462 38.87 1.61 11.51
N GLU A 463 39.21 0.93 12.60
CA GLU A 463 39.43 -0.52 12.61
C GLU A 463 38.18 -1.28 12.16
N ALA A 464 38.39 -2.36 11.40
CA ALA A 464 37.28 -3.15 10.85
C ALA A 464 36.40 -3.77 11.97
N SER A 465 37.00 -4.14 13.10
CA SER A 465 36.27 -4.63 14.27
C SER A 465 35.38 -3.55 14.89
N THR A 466 35.87 -2.32 14.99
CA THR A 466 35.08 -1.18 15.50
C THR A 466 33.91 -0.88 14.57
N LEU A 467 34.11 -0.93 13.25
CA LEU A 467 33.00 -0.77 12.29
C LEU A 467 31.97 -1.90 12.42
N ASP A 468 32.42 -3.14 12.62
CA ASP A 468 31.54 -4.29 12.82
C ASP A 468 30.68 -4.13 14.08
N GLU A 469 31.28 -3.69 15.20
CA GLU A 469 30.61 -3.36 16.45
C GLU A 469 29.56 -2.26 16.26
N LEU A 470 29.89 -1.17 15.56
CA LEU A 470 28.94 -0.09 15.27
C LEU A 470 27.75 -0.59 14.42
N LYS A 471 28.01 -1.47 13.45
CA LYS A 471 26.94 -2.13 12.68
C LYS A 471 26.10 -3.08 13.55
N ASN A 472 26.69 -3.75 14.54
CA ASN A 472 25.97 -4.58 15.52
C ASN A 472 25.09 -3.73 16.44
N ILE A 473 25.57 -2.55 16.85
CA ILE A 473 24.77 -1.57 17.61
C ILE A 473 23.59 -1.07 16.77
N ALA A 474 23.82 -0.70 15.51
CA ALA A 474 22.74 -0.31 14.60
C ALA A 474 21.73 -1.45 14.39
N GLU A 475 22.19 -2.68 14.19
CA GLU A 475 21.32 -3.84 14.04
C GLU A 475 20.48 -4.10 15.29
N SER A 476 21.10 -4.00 16.47
CA SER A 476 20.41 -4.10 17.77
C SER A 476 19.39 -2.99 17.99
N ALA A 477 19.63 -1.80 17.43
CA ALA A 477 18.68 -0.69 17.39
C ALA A 477 17.54 -0.91 16.37
N GLY A 478 17.57 -2.00 15.59
CA GLY A 478 16.54 -2.40 14.65
C GLY A 478 16.81 -2.05 13.19
N TYR A 479 18.00 -1.53 12.85
CA TYR A 479 18.36 -1.25 11.47
C TYR A 479 18.66 -2.55 10.71
N PRO A 480 18.16 -2.73 9.48
CA PRO A 480 18.44 -3.93 8.69
C PRO A 480 19.89 -3.92 8.18
N ARG A 481 20.75 -4.74 8.78
CA ARG A 481 22.20 -4.77 8.49
C ARG A 481 22.54 -4.91 7.00
N LYS A 482 21.76 -5.67 6.22
CA LYS A 482 21.95 -5.82 4.76
C LYS A 482 21.81 -4.50 3.97
N GLN A 483 21.12 -3.51 4.52
CA GLN A 483 20.92 -2.20 3.91
C GLN A 483 22.03 -1.20 4.26
N ILE A 484 22.82 -1.47 5.31
CA ILE A 484 23.95 -0.62 5.69
C ILE A 484 25.06 -0.82 4.65
N LYS A 485 25.43 0.26 3.96
CA LYS A 485 26.48 0.31 2.93
C LYS A 485 27.67 1.11 3.44
N ASP A 486 28.86 0.65 3.10
CA ASP A 486 30.08 1.36 3.44
C ASP A 486 30.25 2.56 2.53
N VAL A 487 30.76 3.66 3.08
CA VAL A 487 31.05 4.90 2.38
C VAL A 487 32.56 5.06 2.39
N PRO A 488 33.26 4.66 1.30
CA PRO A 488 34.71 4.77 1.22
C PRO A 488 35.19 6.21 1.41
N GLN A 489 36.29 6.37 2.15
CA GLN A 489 36.97 7.64 2.38
C GLN A 489 38.31 7.65 1.61
N ILE A 490 38.23 8.00 0.33
CA ILE A 490 39.30 7.94 -0.67
C ILE A 490 39.78 9.38 -0.97
N TRP A 491 40.79 9.83 -0.22
CA TRP A 491 41.32 11.20 -0.30
C TRP A 491 42.66 11.23 -1.06
N ASP A 492 42.82 12.14 -2.02
CA ASP A 492 44.05 12.27 -2.83
C ASP A 492 45.21 13.01 -2.10
N THR A 493 44.90 13.64 -0.98
CA THR A 493 45.82 14.25 0.01
C THR A 493 45.40 13.78 1.41
N PRO A 494 46.22 13.95 2.47
CA PRO A 494 45.77 13.64 3.83
C PRO A 494 44.39 14.25 4.08
N ALA A 495 43.46 13.45 4.61
CA ALA A 495 42.07 13.87 4.77
C ALA A 495 42.03 15.19 5.57
N PRO A 496 41.08 16.10 5.33
CA PRO A 496 41.05 17.38 6.04
C PRO A 496 40.98 17.17 7.57
N GLY A 497 42.09 17.34 8.28
CA GLY A 497 42.19 17.11 9.73
C GLY A 497 42.78 15.76 10.19
N SER A 498 43.41 14.98 9.30
CA SER A 498 44.25 13.81 9.67
C SER A 498 45.63 14.19 10.17
#